data_AF-A0A523AYI7-F1
#
_entry.id   AF-A0A523AYI7-F1
#
_cell.length_a   1.000
_cell.length_b   1.000
_cell.length_c   1.000
_cell.angle_alpha   90.00
_cell.angle_beta   90.00
_cell.angle_gamma   90.00
#
_symmetry.space_group_name_H-M   'P 1'
#
loop_
_entity.id
_entity.type
_entity.pdbx_description
1 polymer ?
#
loop_
_entity_poly.entity_id
_entity_poly.type
_entity_poly.pdbx_seq_one_letter_code
_entity_poly.pdbx_strand_id
1 'polypeptide(L)'
;RAFLSLSWPALMTTWVSPFEGVSTATPLGTWKTGGGYASYSDLFLGRVAGCIGETSALAILIGGLLLIALKYIDWKTPVSYIGTVGLLMFLLGEDPFFHILAGGLFLGAFFMATDYVTTPLTGKGRVIFGFGAGLLVVVIRMYGGMPEGVTYSILIMNAFTPLIDRYTRPRVYGTVRKRWWERKK
;
A
#
# COMPACT_ATOMS: atom_id res chain seq x y z
N ARG A 1 -13.39 7.72 -1.25
CA ARG A 1 -13.43 6.54 -0.36
C ARG A 1 -13.05 6.87 1.08
N ALA A 2 -11.86 7.43 1.33
CA ALA A 2 -11.40 7.74 2.70
C ALA A 2 -12.41 8.52 3.56
N PHE A 3 -13.06 9.55 3.00
CA PHE A 3 -14.13 10.30 3.68
C PHE A 3 -15.33 9.42 4.05
N LEU A 4 -15.86 8.62 3.12
CA LEU A 4 -17.00 7.73 3.37
C LEU A 4 -16.66 6.65 4.41
N SER A 5 -15.43 6.13 4.38
CA SER A 5 -14.97 5.15 5.36
C SER A 5 -14.77 5.73 6.77
N LEU A 6 -14.52 7.05 6.89
CA LEU A 6 -14.49 7.75 8.18
C LEU A 6 -15.90 8.12 8.67
N SER A 7 -16.75 8.60 7.78
CA SER A 7 -18.10 9.09 8.12
C SER A 7 -19.12 7.96 8.32
N TRP A 8 -19.01 6.86 7.56
CA TRP A 8 -19.88 5.68 7.66
C TRP A 8 -19.08 4.36 7.66
N PRO A 9 -18.27 4.11 8.71
CA PRO A 9 -17.43 2.91 8.77
C PRO A 9 -18.24 1.62 8.77
N ALA A 10 -19.40 1.58 9.45
CA ALA A 10 -20.24 0.39 9.52
C ALA A 10 -20.71 -0.06 8.12
N LEU A 11 -21.27 0.85 7.33
CA LEU A 11 -21.75 0.54 5.97
C LEU A 11 -20.62 0.18 5.00
N MET A 12 -19.42 0.73 5.23
CA MET A 12 -18.25 0.50 4.36
C MET A 12 -17.42 -0.74 4.74
N THR A 13 -17.73 -1.40 5.86
CA THR A 13 -16.97 -2.58 6.35
C THR A 13 -17.83 -3.84 6.46
N THR A 14 -19.15 -3.72 6.36
CA THR A 14 -20.07 -4.86 6.21
C THR A 14 -20.07 -5.35 4.77
N TRP A 15 -19.67 -6.60 4.55
CA TRP A 15 -19.70 -7.23 3.23
C TRP A 15 -20.67 -8.40 3.22
N VAL A 16 -21.31 -8.63 2.09
CA VAL A 16 -22.15 -9.81 1.89
C VAL A 16 -21.33 -10.83 1.11
N SER A 17 -21.30 -12.08 1.57
CA SER A 17 -20.60 -13.17 0.85
C SER A 17 -21.19 -13.31 -0.57
N PRO A 18 -20.35 -13.42 -1.62
CA PRO A 18 -20.82 -13.47 -3.02
C PRO A 18 -21.76 -14.63 -3.33
N PHE A 19 -21.72 -15.71 -2.55
CA PHE A 19 -22.45 -16.95 -2.84
C PHE A 19 -23.54 -17.30 -1.83
N GLU A 20 -23.55 -16.66 -0.64
CA GLU A 20 -24.43 -17.09 0.45
C GLU A 20 -25.32 -15.98 1.03
N GLY A 21 -25.20 -14.72 0.60
CA GLY A 21 -26.11 -13.66 1.07
C GLY A 21 -25.97 -13.32 2.57
N VAL A 22 -25.05 -13.98 3.28
CA VAL A 22 -24.74 -13.76 4.69
C VAL A 22 -23.70 -12.65 4.82
N SER A 23 -23.98 -11.70 5.72
CA SER A 23 -23.04 -10.64 6.09
C SER A 23 -21.80 -11.25 6.75
N THR A 24 -20.65 -11.14 6.10
CA THR A 24 -19.38 -11.71 6.54
C THR A 24 -18.33 -10.61 6.60
N ALA A 25 -17.50 -10.61 7.64
CA ALA A 25 -16.38 -9.67 7.76
C ALA A 25 -15.30 -9.99 6.72
N THR A 26 -14.53 -8.97 6.32
CA THR A 26 -13.35 -9.20 5.46
C THR A 26 -12.33 -10.11 6.16
N PRO A 27 -11.49 -10.86 5.44
CA PRO A 27 -10.49 -11.74 6.05
C PRO A 27 -9.53 -10.98 7.00
N LEU A 28 -9.31 -9.70 6.73
CA LEU A 28 -8.50 -8.83 7.58
C LEU A 28 -9.27 -8.33 8.81
N GLY A 29 -10.60 -8.19 8.70
CA GLY A 29 -11.50 -7.92 9.80
C GLY A 29 -11.68 -9.13 10.73
N THR A 30 -11.84 -10.34 10.16
CA THR A 30 -11.94 -11.58 10.93
C THR A 30 -10.68 -11.85 11.73
N TRP A 31 -9.50 -11.69 11.11
CA TRP A 31 -8.20 -11.80 11.79
C TRP A 31 -8.13 -10.90 13.02
N LYS A 32 -8.55 -9.63 12.88
CA LYS A 32 -8.51 -8.67 13.97
C LYS A 32 -9.49 -8.97 15.11
N THR A 33 -10.62 -9.62 14.81
CA THR A 33 -11.58 -10.10 15.81
C THR A 33 -11.20 -11.47 16.39
N GLY A 34 -10.02 -12.01 16.06
CA GLY A 34 -9.53 -13.31 16.54
C GLY A 34 -10.05 -14.52 15.75
N GLY A 35 -10.73 -14.29 14.62
CA GLY A 35 -11.05 -15.33 13.65
C GLY A 35 -9.81 -15.66 12.83
N GLY A 36 -9.42 -16.93 12.77
CA GLY A 36 -8.14 -17.35 12.18
C GLY A 36 -7.91 -16.96 10.71
N TYR A 37 -6.74 -17.34 10.19
CA TYR A 37 -6.34 -17.04 8.81
C TYR A 37 -7.24 -17.77 7.80
N ALA A 38 -7.77 -17.01 6.84
CA ALA A 38 -8.52 -17.57 5.72
C ALA A 38 -7.59 -18.29 4.74
N SER A 39 -8.14 -19.30 4.03
CA SER A 39 -7.36 -20.14 3.11
C SER A 39 -6.72 -19.33 1.98
N TYR A 40 -5.43 -19.58 1.71
CA TYR A 40 -4.69 -18.88 0.65
C TYR A 40 -5.30 -19.07 -0.75
N SER A 41 -5.91 -20.24 -1.02
CA SER A 41 -6.59 -20.51 -2.30
C SER A 41 -7.78 -19.59 -2.51
N ASP A 42 -8.52 -19.31 -1.44
CA ASP A 42 -9.71 -18.47 -1.50
C ASP A 42 -9.34 -16.99 -1.56
N LEU A 43 -8.26 -16.58 -0.89
CA LEU A 43 -7.67 -15.25 -1.04
C LEU A 43 -7.14 -15.01 -2.46
N PHE A 44 -6.53 -16.01 -3.09
CA PHE A 44 -5.95 -15.86 -4.41
C PHE A 44 -7.01 -15.80 -5.52
N LEU A 45 -8.07 -16.62 -5.38
CA LEU A 45 -9.20 -16.67 -6.31
C LEU A 45 -10.27 -15.60 -6.02
N GLY A 46 -10.19 -14.90 -4.89
CA GLY A 46 -11.16 -13.89 -4.49
C GLY A 46 -12.51 -14.42 -4.04
N ARG A 47 -12.54 -15.64 -3.48
CA ARG A 47 -13.74 -16.26 -2.91
C ARG A 47 -13.97 -15.85 -1.45
N VAL A 48 -13.53 -14.66 -1.07
CA VAL A 48 -13.65 -14.13 0.29
C VAL A 48 -14.50 -12.87 0.28
N ALA A 49 -15.15 -12.58 1.40
CA ALA A 49 -15.95 -11.37 1.56
C ALA A 49 -15.07 -10.11 1.45
N GLY A 50 -15.47 -9.19 0.56
CA GLY A 50 -14.78 -7.92 0.29
C GLY A 50 -15.15 -7.35 -1.08
N CYS A 51 -14.60 -6.18 -1.43
CA CYS A 51 -14.73 -5.63 -2.78
C CYS A 51 -14.19 -6.63 -3.82
N ILE A 52 -14.87 -6.81 -4.96
CA ILE A 52 -14.36 -7.62 -6.09
C ILE A 52 -12.94 -7.20 -6.51
N GLY A 53 -12.67 -5.89 -6.47
CA GLY A 53 -11.37 -5.30 -6.79
C GLY A 53 -10.28 -5.46 -5.72
N GLU A 54 -10.59 -5.99 -4.54
CA GLU A 54 -9.63 -6.24 -3.45
C GLU A 54 -9.44 -7.73 -3.18
N THR A 55 -10.44 -8.54 -3.52
CA THR A 55 -10.46 -9.99 -3.28
C THR A 55 -9.71 -10.76 -4.36
N SER A 56 -9.78 -10.34 -5.63
CA SER A 56 -9.12 -11.06 -6.73
C SER A 56 -7.65 -10.66 -6.91
N ALA A 57 -6.76 -11.22 -6.08
CA ALA A 57 -5.32 -10.97 -6.16
C ALA A 57 -4.74 -11.29 -7.55
N LEU A 58 -5.23 -12.35 -8.21
CA LEU A 58 -4.81 -12.75 -9.55
C LEU A 58 -5.10 -11.67 -10.60
N ALA A 59 -6.32 -11.12 -10.62
CA ALA A 59 -6.70 -10.10 -11.58
C ALA A 59 -5.88 -8.80 -11.38
N ILE A 60 -5.65 -8.42 -10.13
CA ILE A 60 -4.83 -7.24 -9.77
C ILE A 60 -3.39 -7.45 -10.20
N LEU A 61 -2.83 -8.65 -10.01
CA LEU A 61 -1.45 -8.95 -10.37
C LEU A 61 -1.26 -8.95 -11.89
N ILE A 62 -2.21 -9.49 -12.66
CA ILE A 62 -2.19 -9.41 -14.12
C ILE A 62 -2.27 -7.94 -14.57
N GLY A 63 -3.20 -7.15 -14.02
CA GLY A 63 -3.33 -5.74 -14.36
C GLY A 63 -2.08 -4.93 -14.02
N GLY A 64 -1.51 -5.15 -12.84
CA GLY A 64 -0.27 -4.50 -12.39
C GLY A 64 0.93 -4.88 -13.27
N LEU A 65 1.06 -6.15 -13.64
CA LEU A 65 2.14 -6.64 -14.49
C LEU A 65 2.04 -6.08 -15.93
N LEU A 66 0.82 -5.99 -16.48
CA LEU A 66 0.58 -5.34 -17.77
C LEU A 66 0.98 -3.87 -17.75
N LEU A 67 0.65 -3.13 -16.68
CA LEU A 67 1.02 -1.71 -16.56
C LEU A 67 2.53 -1.50 -16.42
N ILE A 68 3.23 -2.41 -15.72
CA ILE A 68 4.69 -2.40 -15.65
C ILE A 68 5.29 -2.73 -17.03
N ALA A 69 4.76 -3.72 -17.74
CA ALA A 69 5.22 -4.11 -19.08
C ALA A 69 5.07 -2.97 -20.09
N LEU A 70 3.96 -2.24 -20.01
CA LEU A 70 3.68 -1.05 -20.82
C LEU A 70 4.49 0.18 -20.40
N LYS A 71 5.31 0.08 -19.33
CA LYS A 71 6.09 1.19 -18.75
C LYS A 71 5.24 2.39 -18.33
N TYR A 72 3.95 2.19 -18.08
CA TYR A 72 3.09 3.20 -17.47
C TYR A 72 3.31 3.34 -15.98
N ILE A 73 4.01 2.41 -15.33
CA ILE A 73 4.25 2.45 -13.90
C ILE A 73 5.72 2.09 -13.61
N ASP A 74 6.33 2.82 -12.69
CA ASP A 74 7.64 2.48 -12.15
C ASP A 74 7.53 1.36 -11.11
N TRP A 75 8.21 0.24 -11.37
CA TRP A 75 8.26 -0.94 -10.51
C TRP A 75 8.84 -0.68 -9.11
N LYS A 76 9.59 0.41 -8.93
CA LYS A 76 10.22 0.78 -7.65
C LYS A 76 9.20 1.02 -6.55
N THR A 77 8.09 1.69 -6.86
CA THR A 77 7.09 2.05 -5.85
C THR A 77 6.31 0.83 -5.36
N PRO A 78 5.72 -0.03 -6.23
CA PRO A 78 5.03 -1.24 -5.78
C PRO A 78 5.96 -2.21 -5.04
N VAL A 79 7.19 -2.43 -5.53
CA VAL A 79 8.13 -3.37 -4.90
C VAL A 79 8.58 -2.87 -3.52
N SER A 80 8.88 -1.58 -3.36
CA SER A 80 9.24 -1.03 -2.05
C SER A 80 8.06 -1.06 -1.08
N TYR A 81 6.85 -0.80 -1.55
CA TYR A 81 5.65 -0.83 -0.71
C TYR A 81 5.27 -2.24 -0.25
N ILE A 82 5.20 -3.21 -1.16
CA ILE A 82 4.90 -4.61 -0.82
C ILE A 82 6.03 -5.22 0.02
N GLY A 83 7.28 -4.97 -0.37
CA GLY A 83 8.46 -5.48 0.32
C GLY A 83 8.57 -4.98 1.76
N THR A 84 8.22 -3.71 2.02
CA THR A 84 8.22 -3.20 3.40
C THR A 84 7.14 -3.78 4.26
N VAL A 85 5.91 -3.90 3.76
CA VAL A 85 4.84 -4.53 4.54
C VAL A 85 5.18 -5.99 4.83
N GLY A 86 5.66 -6.74 3.85
CA GLY A 86 6.08 -8.13 4.06
C GLY A 86 7.18 -8.27 5.10
N LEU A 87 8.23 -7.45 5.01
CA LEU A 87 9.37 -7.51 5.91
C LEU A 87 8.99 -7.12 7.35
N LEU A 88 8.19 -6.07 7.51
CA LEU A 88 7.77 -5.59 8.82
C LEU A 88 6.77 -6.56 9.49
N MET A 89 5.85 -7.14 8.73
CA MET A 89 4.94 -8.17 9.27
C MET A 89 5.69 -9.44 9.68
N PHE A 90 6.68 -9.86 8.89
CA PHE A 90 7.56 -10.97 9.25
C PHE A 90 8.30 -10.71 10.56
N LEU A 91 8.83 -9.49 10.73
CA LEU A 91 9.57 -9.10 11.94
C LEU A 91 8.68 -9.02 13.18
N LEU A 92 7.39 -8.77 13.00
CA LEU A 92 6.37 -8.77 14.05
C LEU A 92 5.84 -10.17 14.39
N GLY A 93 6.26 -11.21 13.64
CA GLY A 93 5.84 -12.59 13.84
C GLY A 93 4.49 -12.95 13.20
N GLU A 94 3.96 -12.11 12.32
CA GLU A 94 2.72 -12.36 11.57
C GLU A 94 3.00 -12.94 10.19
N ASP A 95 2.02 -13.64 9.61
CA ASP A 95 2.13 -14.24 8.27
C ASP A 95 2.21 -13.17 7.17
N PRO A 96 3.39 -12.96 6.53
CA PRO A 96 3.56 -11.87 5.57
C PRO A 96 2.71 -12.05 4.32
N PHE A 97 2.60 -13.31 3.86
CA PHE A 97 1.81 -13.66 2.69
C PHE A 97 0.32 -13.41 2.91
N PHE A 98 -0.18 -13.70 4.12
CA PHE A 98 -1.56 -13.39 4.47
C PHE A 98 -1.79 -11.88 4.39
N HIS A 99 -0.96 -11.05 5.02
CA HIS A 99 -1.16 -9.60 4.98
C HIS A 99 -0.95 -8.96 3.60
N ILE A 100 -0.12 -9.56 2.73
CA ILE A 100 0.06 -9.08 1.37
C ILE A 100 -1.14 -9.44 0.48
N LEU A 101 -1.66 -10.67 0.62
CA LEU A 101 -2.80 -11.17 -0.15
C LEU A 101 -4.16 -10.73 0.41
N ALA A 102 -4.23 -10.48 1.72
CA ALA A 102 -5.46 -10.10 2.41
C ALA A 102 -5.67 -8.58 2.33
N GLY A 103 -6.74 -8.21 1.64
CA GLY A 103 -7.26 -6.84 1.57
C GLY A 103 -6.70 -6.01 0.41
N GLY A 104 -6.90 -4.70 0.47
CA GLY A 104 -6.60 -3.77 -0.63
C GLY A 104 -5.12 -3.47 -0.88
N LEU A 105 -4.15 -4.24 -0.35
CA LEU A 105 -2.73 -3.89 -0.42
C LEU A 105 -2.16 -3.94 -1.83
N PHE A 106 -2.43 -5.01 -2.58
CA PHE A 106 -2.01 -5.10 -3.99
C PHE A 106 -2.68 -4.03 -4.85
N LEU A 107 -3.98 -3.79 -4.63
CA LEU A 107 -4.71 -2.74 -5.32
C LEU A 107 -4.08 -1.37 -5.04
N GLY A 108 -3.79 -1.07 -3.77
CA GLY A 108 -3.10 0.15 -3.36
C GLY A 108 -1.70 0.26 -3.94
N ALA A 109 -0.93 -0.84 -3.96
CA ALA A 109 0.43 -0.88 -4.45
C ALA A 109 0.54 -0.59 -5.95
N PHE A 110 -0.32 -1.21 -6.76
CA PHE A 110 -0.24 -1.13 -8.22
C PHE A 110 -1.06 -0.01 -8.83
N PHE A 111 -2.19 0.38 -8.24
CA PHE A 111 -3.14 1.31 -8.87
C PHE A 111 -3.29 2.66 -8.13
N MET A 112 -2.93 2.74 -6.85
CA MET A 112 -3.07 3.98 -6.08
C MET A 112 -1.72 4.65 -5.80
N ALA A 113 -0.73 3.90 -5.33
CA ALA A 113 0.59 4.39 -4.97
C ALA A 113 1.46 4.75 -6.19
N THR A 114 0.98 4.46 -7.39
CA THR A 114 1.68 4.64 -8.67
C THR A 114 1.13 5.84 -9.46
N ASP A 115 0.25 6.63 -8.85
CA ASP A 115 -0.25 7.87 -9.43
C ASP A 115 0.87 8.92 -9.57
N TYR A 116 1.08 9.41 -10.79
CA TYR A 116 2.16 10.32 -11.16
C TYR A 116 2.05 11.72 -10.56
N VAL A 117 0.83 12.15 -10.22
CA VAL A 117 0.60 13.52 -9.74
C VAL A 117 0.96 13.63 -8.26
N THR A 118 0.76 12.54 -7.51
CA THR A 118 0.85 12.54 -6.05
C THR A 118 2.10 11.87 -5.49
N THR A 119 2.84 11.12 -6.32
CA THR A 119 4.06 10.39 -5.95
C THR A 119 5.33 11.21 -6.27
N PRO A 120 6.42 11.09 -5.49
CA PRO A 120 7.69 11.74 -5.79
C PRO A 120 8.20 11.44 -7.22
N LEU A 121 8.75 12.47 -7.87
CA LEU A 121 9.28 12.35 -9.24
C LEU A 121 10.62 11.61 -9.30
N THR A 122 11.39 11.67 -8.21
CA THR A 122 12.74 11.12 -8.17
C THR A 122 12.76 9.62 -7.88
N GLY A 123 13.65 8.88 -8.55
CA GLY A 123 13.74 7.42 -8.36
C GLY A 123 14.07 6.99 -6.92
N LYS A 124 14.85 7.80 -6.18
CA LYS A 124 15.12 7.56 -4.75
C LYS A 124 13.93 7.95 -3.88
N GLY A 125 13.22 9.04 -4.23
CA GLY A 125 12.04 9.50 -3.50
C GLY A 125 10.91 8.48 -3.54
N ARG A 126 10.73 7.81 -4.68
CA ARG A 126 9.75 6.72 -4.84
C ARG A 126 9.98 5.54 -3.91
N VAL A 127 11.24 5.19 -3.66
CA VAL A 127 11.58 4.11 -2.72
C VAL A 127 11.30 4.55 -1.28
N ILE A 128 11.64 5.78 -0.91
CA ILE A 128 11.35 6.34 0.43
C ILE A 128 9.83 6.43 0.66
N PHE A 129 9.10 6.87 -0.37
CA PHE A 129 7.64 6.93 -0.37
C PHE A 129 7.03 5.55 -0.15
N GLY A 130 7.41 4.55 -0.96
CA GLY A 130 6.92 3.19 -0.82
C GLY A 130 7.28 2.60 0.55
N PHE A 131 8.50 2.85 1.04
CA PHE A 131 8.91 2.38 2.35
C PHE A 131 8.05 2.95 3.48
N GLY A 132 7.89 4.27 3.52
CA GLY A 132 7.15 4.89 4.62
C GLY A 132 5.64 4.66 4.50
N ALA A 133 5.09 4.54 3.30
CA ALA A 133 3.68 4.19 3.13
C ALA A 133 3.45 2.75 3.63
N GLY A 134 4.36 1.81 3.36
CA GLY A 134 4.27 0.44 3.87
C GLY A 134 4.39 0.37 5.39
N LEU A 135 5.31 1.14 5.97
CA LEU A 135 5.43 1.30 7.43
C LEU A 135 4.11 1.79 8.05
N LEU A 136 3.50 2.83 7.47
CA LEU A 136 2.22 3.36 7.94
C LEU A 136 1.10 2.31 7.87
N VAL A 137 1.07 1.47 6.82
CA VAL A 137 0.09 0.39 6.73
C VAL A 137 0.24 -0.59 7.88
N VAL A 138 1.47 -1.01 8.18
CA VAL A 138 1.71 -1.96 9.28
C VAL A 138 1.28 -1.36 10.62
N VAL A 139 1.65 -0.11 10.87
CA VAL A 139 1.26 0.60 12.10
C VAL A 139 -0.27 0.68 12.22
N ILE A 140 -0.97 1.04 11.14
CA ILE A 140 -2.44 1.15 11.15
C ILE A 140 -3.11 -0.23 11.29
N ARG A 141 -2.55 -1.28 10.70
CA ARG A 141 -3.10 -2.64 10.80
C ARG A 141 -2.98 -3.20 12.22
N MET A 142 -1.82 -3.01 12.86
CA MET A 142 -1.55 -3.53 14.21
C MET A 142 -2.22 -2.69 15.30
N TYR A 143 -2.13 -1.36 15.21
CA TYR A 143 -2.56 -0.45 16.28
C TYR A 143 -3.82 0.37 15.97
N GLY A 144 -4.22 0.46 14.70
CA GLY A 144 -5.39 1.23 14.30
C GLY A 144 -6.69 0.52 14.65
N GLY A 145 -7.83 1.21 14.56
CA GLY A 145 -9.16 0.60 14.75
C GLY A 145 -9.65 -0.14 13.51
N MET A 146 -9.28 0.31 12.32
CA MET A 146 -9.77 -0.25 11.05
C MET A 146 -8.85 -1.36 10.52
N PRO A 147 -9.40 -2.44 9.93
CA PRO A 147 -8.59 -3.49 9.31
C PRO A 147 -7.88 -3.00 8.03
N GLU A 148 -8.52 -2.12 7.25
CA GLU A 148 -7.98 -1.55 6.00
C GLU A 148 -7.20 -0.24 6.26
N GLY A 149 -5.87 -0.29 6.19
CA GLY A 149 -4.97 0.87 6.41
C GLY A 149 -4.33 1.47 5.15
N VAL A 150 -4.53 0.87 3.99
CA VAL A 150 -3.82 1.16 2.73
C VAL A 150 -4.11 2.58 2.22
N THR A 151 -5.39 2.93 2.10
CA THR A 151 -5.80 4.23 1.55
C THR A 151 -5.31 5.40 2.43
N TYR A 152 -5.40 5.27 3.75
CA TYR A 152 -4.95 6.31 4.68
C TYR A 152 -3.44 6.49 4.65
N SER A 153 -2.69 5.38 4.58
CA SER A 153 -1.23 5.42 4.50
C SER A 153 -0.74 6.15 3.25
N ILE A 154 -1.38 5.89 2.11
CA ILE A 154 -1.04 6.56 0.84
C ILE A 154 -1.39 8.05 0.92
N LEU A 155 -2.56 8.42 1.44
CA LEU A 155 -2.94 9.83 1.58
C LEU A 155 -1.98 10.61 2.49
N ILE A 156 -1.59 10.01 3.62
CA ILE A 156 -0.60 10.60 4.52
C ILE A 156 0.72 10.77 3.78
N MET A 157 1.18 9.73 3.07
CA MET A 157 2.46 9.82 2.36
C MET A 157 2.43 10.81 1.18
N ASN A 158 1.29 10.95 0.50
CA ASN A 158 1.10 11.97 -0.54
C ASN A 158 1.28 13.39 0.01
N ALA A 159 0.89 13.65 1.26
CA ALA A 159 1.16 14.92 1.93
C ALA A 159 2.65 15.13 2.23
N PHE A 160 3.41 14.06 2.41
CA PHE A 160 4.88 14.11 2.60
C PHE A 160 5.68 14.11 1.29
N THR A 161 5.08 13.79 0.14
CA THR A 161 5.70 13.87 -1.18
C THR A 161 6.50 15.16 -1.43
N PRO A 162 5.99 16.39 -1.20
CA PRO A 162 6.76 17.61 -1.44
C PRO A 162 8.01 17.72 -0.55
N LEU A 163 7.96 17.18 0.68
CA LEU A 163 9.12 17.13 1.58
C LEU A 163 10.17 16.14 1.08
N ILE A 164 9.72 14.96 0.63
CA ILE A 164 10.58 13.94 0.03
C ILE A 164 11.24 14.50 -1.21
N ASP A 165 10.49 15.14 -2.11
CA ASP A 165 11.06 15.71 -3.34
C ASP A 165 12.04 16.85 -3.06
N ARG A 166 11.81 17.68 -2.03
CA ARG A 166 12.78 18.69 -1.61
C ARG A 166 14.09 18.07 -1.14
N TYR A 167 14.05 16.99 -0.38
CA TYR A 167 15.24 16.31 0.12
C TYR A 167 15.96 15.50 -0.96
N THR A 168 15.19 14.97 -1.91
CA THR A 168 15.70 14.06 -2.94
C THR A 168 16.01 14.76 -4.26
N ARG A 169 15.83 16.09 -4.31
CA ARG A 169 16.03 16.92 -5.50
C ARG A 169 17.41 16.63 -6.10
N PRO A 170 17.48 16.20 -7.37
CA PRO A 170 18.76 15.92 -8.00
C PRO A 170 19.61 17.19 -8.02
N ARG A 171 20.92 17.04 -7.79
CA ARG A 171 21.84 18.17 -7.91
C ARG A 171 21.72 18.77 -9.31
N VAL A 172 21.55 20.08 -9.38
CA VAL A 172 21.50 20.82 -10.65
C VAL A 172 22.79 20.53 -11.41
N TYR A 173 22.65 19.97 -12.60
CA TYR A 173 23.76 19.71 -13.50
C TYR A 173 24.45 21.04 -13.82
N GLY A 174 25.77 21.14 -13.57
CA GLY A 174 26.54 22.39 -13.73
C GLY A 174 27.07 23.02 -12.44
N THR A 175 26.73 22.51 -11.26
CA THR A 175 27.38 22.95 -10.00
C THR A 175 28.71 22.22 -9.79
N VAL A 176 29.82 22.91 -10.02
CA VAL A 176 31.17 22.46 -9.62
C VAL A 176 31.17 22.22 -8.11
N ARG A 177 31.72 21.08 -7.67
CA ARG A 177 31.85 20.73 -6.25
C ARG A 177 32.68 21.82 -5.55
N LYS A 178 32.01 22.79 -4.92
CA LYS A 178 32.69 23.80 -4.09
C LYS A 178 33.39 23.06 -2.95
N ARG A 179 34.72 23.03 -2.98
CA ARG A 179 35.52 22.39 -1.92
C ARG A 179 35.18 23.05 -0.59
N TRP A 180 35.15 22.26 0.49
CA TRP A 180 34.72 22.73 1.80
C TRP A 180 35.48 23.99 2.30
N TRP A 181 36.70 24.20 1.82
CA TRP A 181 37.55 25.37 2.10
C TRP A 181 37.09 26.69 1.44
N GLU A 182 36.26 26.66 0.40
CA GLU A 182 35.77 27.87 -0.31
C GLU A 182 34.52 28.49 0.32
N ARG A 183 34.06 27.96 1.47
CA ARG A 183 32.91 28.47 2.23
C ARG A 183 33.29 29.39 3.40
N LYS A 184 34.59 29.61 3.65
CA LYS A 184 35.11 30.41 4.77
C LYS A 184 35.73 31.76 4.36
N LYS A 185 35.56 32.19 3.11
CA LYS A 185 35.78 33.57 2.68
C LYS A 185 34.44 34.19 2.38
#